data_AF-A0AAQ3N5Z0-F1
#
_entry.id   AF-A0AAQ3N5Z0-F1
#
_cell.length_a   1.000
_cell.length_b   1.000
_cell.length_c   1.000
_cell.angle_alpha   90.00
_cell.angle_beta   90.00
_cell.angle_gamma   90.00
#
_symmetry.space_group_name_H-M   'P 1'
#
loop_
_entity.id
_entity.type
_entity.pdbx_description
1 polymer ?
#
loop_
_entity_poly.entity_id
_entity_poly.type
_entity_poly.pdbx_seq_one_letter_code
_entity_poly.pdbx_strand_id
1 'polypeptide(L)'
;MLLDTGNFVLQQLHPNESAIVVLWESFDFPTDTLLPGMKLGVNHKSGRKWSLVSWLSKHLPTPGPFSLEWEHKTKQLMIKKEEKLYWVAGENELQHISGEAYQNIVFVSNGNEAYITLRSSDEDLTKWTLLSTGQLINRNGGDVARADLCYGYNTGGGCQTWEDLPYYRSSGDAFEMKQGYANLDLDLKRHEENSSYGINDCEAICWSTCSCVAFTHLYDNETGCTFFLWNSTKGTRAVNVFFGPKANPGLFFN
;
A
#
# COMPACT_ATOMS: atom_id res chain seq x y z
N MET A 1 22.84 -16.78 9.19
CA MET A 1 21.96 -17.62 10.05
C MET A 1 20.55 -17.05 9.95
N LEU A 2 19.53 -17.88 9.77
CA LEU A 2 18.13 -17.46 9.86
C LEU A 2 17.64 -17.75 11.28
N LEU A 3 17.16 -16.71 11.97
CA LEU A 3 16.59 -16.83 13.32
C LEU A 3 15.11 -17.24 13.26
N ASP A 4 14.58 -17.78 14.37
CA ASP A 4 13.16 -18.13 14.50
C ASP A 4 12.22 -16.92 14.34
N THR A 5 12.74 -15.71 14.57
CA THR A 5 12.02 -14.45 14.32
C THR A 5 11.83 -14.16 12.83
N GLY A 6 12.51 -14.90 11.95
CA GLY A 6 12.60 -14.63 10.50
C GLY A 6 13.74 -13.68 10.12
N ASN A 7 14.51 -13.17 11.08
CA ASN A 7 15.65 -12.31 10.78
C ASN A 7 16.82 -13.15 10.22
N PHE A 8 17.21 -12.88 8.98
CA PHE A 8 18.45 -13.38 8.39
C PHE A 8 19.62 -12.49 8.81
N VAL A 9 20.59 -13.07 9.53
CA VAL A 9 21.74 -12.35 10.11
C VAL A 9 23.05 -12.88 9.52
N LEU A 10 23.88 -11.96 9.05
CA LEU A 10 25.26 -12.23 8.65
C LEU A 10 26.19 -11.86 9.81
N GLN A 11 26.99 -12.84 10.24
CA GLN A 11 27.87 -12.70 11.40
C GLN A 11 29.29 -13.12 11.04
N GLN A 12 30.28 -12.47 11.66
CA GLN A 12 31.68 -12.83 11.54
C GLN A 12 32.20 -13.41 12.85
N LEU A 13 32.74 -14.63 12.78
CA LEU A 13 33.46 -15.26 13.88
C LEU A 13 34.91 -14.79 13.88
N HIS A 14 35.36 -14.17 14.96
CA HIS A 14 36.75 -13.76 15.10
C HIS A 14 37.63 -14.97 15.47
N PRO A 15 38.85 -15.11 14.91
CA PRO A 15 39.74 -16.26 15.15
C PRO A 15 40.15 -16.46 16.62
N ASN A 16 40.05 -15.43 17.45
CA ASN A 16 40.42 -15.47 18.87
C ASN A 16 39.21 -15.64 19.82
N GLU A 17 38.11 -16.18 19.30
CA GLU A 17 36.96 -16.75 20.03
C GLU A 17 36.47 -16.01 21.29
N SER A 18 35.51 -15.10 21.10
CA SER A 18 34.46 -14.79 22.10
C SER A 18 33.45 -13.73 21.63
N ALA A 19 33.82 -12.88 20.66
CA ALA A 19 32.90 -11.87 20.12
C ALA A 19 32.33 -12.29 18.76
N ILE A 20 31.02 -12.54 18.72
CA ILE A 20 30.24 -12.59 17.48
C ILE A 20 29.95 -11.14 17.07
N VAL A 21 30.41 -10.74 15.89
CA VAL A 21 30.10 -9.42 15.33
C VAL A 21 29.00 -9.59 14.28
N VAL A 22 27.88 -8.89 14.48
CA VAL A 22 26.82 -8.78 13.46
C VAL A 22 27.27 -7.78 12.41
N LEU A 23 27.38 -8.23 11.16
CA LEU A 23 27.77 -7.38 10.03
C LEU A 23 26.56 -6.82 9.29
N TRP A 24 25.48 -7.59 9.24
CA TRP A 24 24.25 -7.24 8.51
C TRP A 24 23.08 -8.07 9.02
N GLU A 25 21.88 -7.51 8.96
CA GLU A 25 20.64 -8.19 9.31
C GLU A 25 19.49 -7.74 8.41
N SER A 26 18.60 -8.67 8.06
CA SER A 26 17.49 -8.42 7.14
C SER A 26 16.43 -7.47 7.70
N PHE A 27 16.23 -7.48 9.02
CA PHE A 27 15.25 -6.61 9.70
C PHE A 27 15.61 -5.13 9.59
N ASP A 28 16.86 -4.84 9.26
CA ASP A 28 17.38 -3.51 9.02
C ASP A 28 17.04 -2.97 7.62
N PHE A 29 16.44 -3.82 6.75
CA PHE A 29 16.02 -3.52 5.38
C PHE A 29 14.62 -4.10 5.08
N PRO A 30 13.55 -3.57 5.69
CA PRO A 30 12.19 -4.02 5.44
C PRO A 30 11.76 -3.88 3.97
N THR A 31 10.84 -4.74 3.53
CA THR A 31 10.14 -4.62 2.23
C THR A 31 8.73 -4.07 2.46
N ASP A 32 7.70 -4.77 2.00
CA ASP A 32 6.28 -4.49 2.14
C ASP A 32 5.67 -5.02 3.45
N THR A 33 6.41 -5.82 4.22
CA THR A 33 5.90 -6.52 5.40
C THR A 33 6.66 -6.17 6.68
N LEU A 34 5.91 -5.90 7.76
CA LEU A 34 6.42 -5.73 9.12
C LEU A 34 6.10 -6.97 9.95
N LEU A 35 7.14 -7.63 10.45
CA LEU A 35 7.06 -8.77 11.36
C LEU A 35 7.35 -8.34 12.82
N PRO A 36 6.99 -9.15 13.82
CA PRO A 36 7.36 -8.87 15.21
C PRO A 36 8.89 -8.82 15.36
N GLY A 37 9.40 -7.79 16.05
CA GLY A 37 10.83 -7.53 16.21
C GLY A 37 11.44 -6.67 15.10
N MET A 38 10.77 -6.48 13.97
CA MET A 38 11.15 -5.45 13.00
C MET A 38 10.80 -4.06 13.52
N LYS A 39 11.51 -3.05 13.01
CA LYS A 39 11.35 -1.66 13.44
C LYS A 39 10.73 -0.84 12.31
N LEU A 40 9.83 0.05 12.66
CA LEU A 40 9.33 1.12 11.78
C LEU A 40 9.55 2.46 12.48
N GLY A 41 10.46 3.29 11.97
CA GLY A 41 10.88 4.52 12.66
C GLY A 41 12.30 4.94 12.31
N VAL A 42 13.08 5.39 13.29
CA VAL A 42 14.41 5.98 13.06
C VAL A 42 15.45 5.52 14.09
N ASN A 43 16.66 5.28 13.60
CA ASN A 43 17.87 5.15 14.39
C ASN A 43 18.58 6.51 14.46
N HIS A 44 18.67 7.11 15.65
CA HIS A 44 19.29 8.42 15.84
C HIS A 44 20.81 8.39 15.69
N LYS A 45 21.47 7.25 15.90
CA LYS A 45 22.93 7.13 15.76
C LYS A 45 23.36 7.06 14.30
N SER A 46 22.71 6.21 13.51
CA SER A 46 23.07 6.01 12.09
C SER A 46 22.31 6.93 11.15
N GLY A 47 21.22 7.57 11.62
CA GLY A 47 20.29 8.34 10.78
C GLY A 47 19.38 7.47 9.91
N ARG A 48 19.47 6.12 10.01
CA ARG A 48 18.65 5.20 9.23
C ARG A 48 17.17 5.35 9.59
N LYS A 49 16.32 5.38 8.56
CA LYS A 49 14.88 5.22 8.69
C LYS A 49 14.49 3.80 8.31
N TRP A 50 13.62 3.20 9.11
CA TRP A 50 12.96 1.95 8.77
C TRP A 50 11.52 2.26 8.35
N SER A 51 11.18 1.90 7.13
CA SER A 51 9.88 2.11 6.50
C SER A 51 9.51 0.84 5.74
N LEU A 52 8.21 0.63 5.51
CA LEU A 52 7.79 -0.36 4.51
C LEU A 52 7.64 0.32 3.15
N VAL A 53 7.87 -0.43 2.08
CA VAL A 53 7.58 -0.03 0.71
C VAL A 53 6.77 -1.14 0.06
N SER A 54 5.62 -0.79 -0.50
CA SER A 54 4.75 -1.76 -1.17
C SER A 54 5.47 -2.40 -2.37
N TRP A 55 4.96 -3.52 -2.84
CA TRP A 55 5.34 -4.04 -4.15
C TRP A 55 4.63 -3.28 -5.27
N LEU A 56 5.17 -3.33 -6.48
CA LEU A 56 4.55 -2.79 -7.68
C LEU A 56 3.23 -3.49 -8.00
N SER A 57 3.24 -4.82 -7.90
CA SER A 57 2.05 -5.67 -8.02
C SER A 57 2.18 -6.89 -7.13
N LYS A 58 1.12 -7.68 -6.99
CA LYS A 58 1.16 -8.91 -6.17
C LYS A 58 2.16 -9.95 -6.69
N HIS A 59 2.56 -9.84 -7.96
CA HIS A 59 3.45 -10.77 -8.64
C HIS A 59 4.86 -10.22 -8.85
N LEU A 60 5.06 -8.91 -8.63
CA LEU A 60 6.32 -8.22 -8.91
C LEU A 60 6.83 -7.52 -7.65
N PRO A 61 7.81 -8.11 -6.93
CA PRO A 61 8.34 -7.57 -5.68
C PRO A 61 9.27 -6.36 -5.86
N THR A 62 9.23 -5.72 -7.03
CA THR A 62 9.89 -4.43 -7.25
C THR A 62 9.21 -3.35 -6.41
N PRO A 63 9.94 -2.35 -5.91
CA PRO A 63 9.35 -1.25 -5.14
C PRO A 63 8.17 -0.60 -5.87
N GLY A 64 7.05 -0.50 -5.16
CA GLY A 64 5.82 0.13 -5.60
C GLY A 64 5.69 1.58 -5.07
N PRO A 65 4.53 2.21 -5.30
CA PRO A 65 4.36 3.64 -5.09
C PRO A 65 4.10 4.02 -3.62
N PHE A 66 3.77 3.06 -2.75
CA PHE A 66 3.39 3.36 -1.37
C PHE A 66 4.49 3.07 -0.37
N SER A 67 4.65 3.95 0.61
CA SER A 67 5.47 3.70 1.79
C SER A 67 4.65 3.84 3.07
N LEU A 68 4.95 3.01 4.07
CA LEU A 68 4.45 3.15 5.45
C LEU A 68 5.58 3.69 6.31
N GLU A 69 5.32 4.78 7.03
CA GLU A 69 6.32 5.48 7.83
C GLU A 69 5.78 5.86 9.21
N TRP A 70 6.69 5.93 10.19
CA TRP A 70 6.41 6.40 11.55
C TRP A 70 7.20 7.68 11.85
N GLU A 71 6.50 8.78 12.11
CA GLU A 71 7.10 10.01 12.62
C GLU A 71 7.00 10.05 14.15
N HIS A 72 8.13 9.76 14.81
CA HIS A 72 8.22 9.70 16.26
C HIS A 72 7.90 11.00 17.00
N LYS A 73 8.17 12.18 16.43
CA LYS A 73 7.94 13.46 17.13
C LYS A 73 6.47 13.79 17.26
N THR A 74 5.72 13.61 16.18
CA THR A 74 4.28 13.84 16.12
C THR A 74 3.48 12.59 16.50
N LYS A 75 4.16 11.45 16.69
CA LYS A 75 3.56 10.13 16.94
C LYS A 75 2.55 9.75 15.85
N GLN A 76 2.94 9.96 14.60
CA GLN A 76 2.07 9.76 13.45
C GLN A 76 2.52 8.58 12.61
N LEU A 77 1.63 7.61 12.42
CA LEU A 77 1.76 6.57 11.41
C LEU A 77 1.11 7.08 10.12
N MET A 78 1.85 7.02 9.01
CA MET A 78 1.41 7.60 7.75
C MET A 78 1.72 6.68 6.57
N ILE A 79 0.86 6.74 5.57
CA ILE A 79 1.09 6.15 4.26
C ILE A 79 1.31 7.29 3.28
N LYS A 80 2.43 7.23 2.54
CA LYS A 80 2.72 8.14 1.44
C LYS A 80 2.57 7.41 0.11
N LYS A 81 2.21 8.17 -0.93
CA LYS A 81 2.23 7.75 -2.33
C LYS A 81 3.22 8.65 -3.06
N GLU A 82 4.32 8.09 -3.58
CA GLU A 82 5.36 8.86 -4.28
C GLU A 82 5.84 10.10 -3.48
N GLU A 83 6.19 9.89 -2.21
CA GLU A 83 6.58 10.93 -1.23
C GLU A 83 5.48 11.92 -0.80
N LYS A 84 4.30 11.91 -1.42
CA LYS A 84 3.16 12.74 -1.00
C LYS A 84 2.40 12.06 0.12
N LEU A 85 2.07 12.82 1.16
CA LEU A 85 1.26 12.33 2.28
C LEU A 85 -0.14 11.96 1.78
N TYR A 86 -0.48 10.67 1.85
CA TYR A 86 -1.71 10.14 1.27
C TYR A 86 -2.75 9.82 2.33
N TRP A 87 -2.29 9.28 3.46
CA TRP A 87 -3.13 8.87 4.58
C TRP A 87 -2.35 8.97 5.90
N VAL A 88 -3.06 9.30 6.98
CA VAL A 88 -2.53 9.35 8.35
C VAL A 88 -3.45 8.58 9.30
N ALA A 89 -2.86 7.90 10.27
CA ALA A 89 -3.61 7.13 11.26
C ALA A 89 -4.43 8.00 12.22
N GLY A 90 -4.27 9.33 12.21
CA GLY A 90 -5.00 10.27 13.04
C GLY A 90 -4.08 11.30 13.68
N GLU A 91 -4.66 12.39 14.14
CA GLU A 91 -3.92 13.50 14.76
C GLU A 91 -3.52 13.19 16.22
N ASN A 92 -4.30 12.35 16.91
CA ASN A 92 -4.03 11.87 18.26
C ASN A 92 -4.42 10.39 18.38
N GLU A 93 -3.54 9.54 18.91
CA GLU A 93 -3.81 8.12 19.25
C GLU A 93 -4.15 7.15 18.10
N LEU A 94 -3.75 7.43 16.86
CA LEU A 94 -3.91 6.49 15.74
C LEU A 94 -5.37 6.01 15.53
N GLN A 95 -6.34 6.91 15.67
CA GLN A 95 -7.79 6.61 15.60
C GLN A 95 -8.29 5.92 14.32
N HIS A 96 -7.54 5.99 13.22
CA HIS A 96 -7.92 5.45 11.92
C HIS A 96 -7.35 4.07 11.61
N ILE A 97 -6.60 3.46 12.54
CA ILE A 97 -6.28 2.03 12.45
C ILE A 97 -7.29 1.19 13.24
N SER A 98 -7.44 -0.09 12.87
CA SER A 98 -8.31 -1.00 13.60
C SER A 98 -7.85 -1.19 15.05
N GLY A 99 -8.80 -1.28 15.98
CA GLY A 99 -8.50 -1.34 17.42
C GLY A 99 -7.64 -2.55 17.81
N GLU A 100 -7.84 -3.69 17.16
CA GLU A 100 -6.98 -4.88 17.31
C GLU A 100 -5.54 -4.58 16.87
N ALA A 101 -5.37 -3.92 15.72
CA ALA A 101 -4.05 -3.55 15.22
C ALA A 101 -3.35 -2.57 16.17
N TYR A 102 -4.07 -1.57 16.70
CA TYR A 102 -3.52 -0.63 17.68
C TYR A 102 -3.00 -1.33 18.96
N GLN A 103 -3.73 -2.31 19.47
CA GLN A 103 -3.34 -3.06 20.68
C GLN A 103 -2.04 -3.87 20.50
N ASN A 104 -1.69 -4.19 19.26
CA ASN A 104 -0.50 -4.94 18.91
C ASN A 104 0.73 -4.07 18.70
N ILE A 105 0.61 -2.74 18.75
CA ILE A 105 1.74 -1.82 18.59
C ILE A 105 2.50 -1.67 19.91
N VAL A 106 3.82 -1.76 19.84
CA VAL A 106 4.73 -1.34 20.90
C VAL A 106 5.49 -0.10 20.43
N PHE A 107 5.40 0.97 21.20
CA PHE A 107 6.16 2.19 20.98
C PHE A 107 7.47 2.15 21.76
N VAL A 108 8.58 2.38 21.08
CA VAL A 108 9.91 2.48 21.69
C VAL A 108 10.49 3.84 21.36
N SER A 109 10.94 4.58 22.37
CA SER A 109 11.64 5.85 22.19
C SER A 109 12.70 6.02 23.29
N ASN A 110 13.96 6.10 22.87
CA ASN A 110 15.11 6.32 23.73
C ASN A 110 16.16 7.18 23.01
N GLY A 111 17.28 7.49 23.66
CA GLY A 111 18.32 8.36 23.08
C GLY A 111 18.99 7.82 21.80
N ASN A 112 18.83 6.54 21.49
CA ASN A 112 19.47 5.90 20.33
C ASN A 112 18.49 5.69 19.17
N GLU A 113 17.21 5.46 19.45
CA GLU A 113 16.21 5.09 18.44
C GLU A 113 14.79 5.39 18.90
N ALA A 114 13.92 5.63 17.93
CA ALA A 114 12.50 5.81 18.13
C ALA A 114 11.71 5.11 17.01
N TYR A 115 10.90 4.12 17.35
CA TYR A 115 10.23 3.26 16.39
C TYR A 115 8.98 2.59 16.98
N ILE A 116 8.17 2.02 16.11
CA ILE A 116 7.13 1.05 16.46
C ILE A 116 7.54 -0.35 16.03
N THR A 117 7.13 -1.35 16.81
CA THR A 117 7.24 -2.78 16.48
C THR A 117 5.93 -3.46 16.82
N LEU A 118 5.66 -4.60 16.19
CA LEU A 118 4.51 -5.44 16.52
C LEU A 118 4.84 -6.33 17.72
N ARG A 119 3.84 -6.57 18.57
CA ARG A 119 3.88 -7.61 19.60
C ARG A 119 3.92 -8.98 18.95
N SER A 120 4.69 -9.89 19.53
CA SER A 120 4.65 -11.32 19.24
C SER A 120 3.80 -11.98 20.31
N SER A 121 2.76 -12.74 19.95
CA SER A 121 2.14 -13.71 20.85
C SER A 121 2.53 -15.12 20.38
N ASP A 122 2.75 -16.03 21.33
CA ASP A 122 3.12 -17.43 21.00
C ASP A 122 2.02 -18.17 20.24
N GLU A 123 0.78 -17.67 20.29
CA GLU A 123 -0.38 -18.26 19.63
C GLU A 123 -0.67 -17.64 18.24
N ASP A 124 -0.24 -16.40 17.97
CA ASP A 124 -0.50 -15.71 16.70
C ASP A 124 0.67 -14.81 16.24
N LEU A 125 1.28 -15.20 15.11
CA LEU A 125 2.23 -14.36 14.39
C LEU A 125 1.52 -13.12 13.82
N THR A 126 1.63 -11.98 14.51
CA THR A 126 1.10 -10.71 14.02
C THR A 126 2.01 -10.17 12.92
N LYS A 127 1.50 -10.00 11.70
CA LYS A 127 2.21 -9.31 10.61
C LYS A 127 1.33 -8.23 10.01
N TRP A 128 1.96 -7.17 9.50
CA TRP A 128 1.32 -6.20 8.62
C TRP A 128 1.96 -6.23 7.25
N THR A 129 1.15 -6.19 6.19
CA THR A 129 1.62 -6.15 4.80
C THR A 129 0.98 -4.97 4.09
N LEU A 130 1.81 -4.09 3.51
CA LEU A 130 1.39 -2.95 2.71
C LEU A 130 1.24 -3.37 1.25
N LEU A 131 -0.01 -3.42 0.78
CA LEU A 131 -0.33 -3.87 -0.58
C LEU A 131 0.01 -2.81 -1.62
N SER A 132 0.13 -3.24 -2.87
CA SER A 132 0.33 -2.34 -4.01
C SER A 132 -0.80 -1.32 -4.15
N THR A 133 -2.02 -1.61 -3.68
CA THR A 133 -3.18 -0.70 -3.68
C THR A 133 -3.11 0.41 -2.62
N GLY A 134 -2.16 0.35 -1.67
CA GLY A 134 -2.07 1.26 -0.53
C GLY A 134 -2.84 0.78 0.71
N GLN A 135 -3.58 -0.32 0.61
CA GLN A 135 -4.19 -0.97 1.77
C GLN A 135 -3.13 -1.59 2.67
N LEU A 136 -3.22 -1.39 3.98
CA LEU A 136 -2.42 -2.09 4.97
C LEU A 136 -3.27 -3.18 5.61
N ILE A 137 -2.85 -4.43 5.49
CA ILE A 137 -3.60 -5.59 5.98
C ILE A 137 -2.83 -6.35 7.07
N ASN A 138 -3.55 -7.04 7.95
CA ASN A 138 -2.99 -7.96 8.92
C ASN A 138 -2.78 -9.36 8.31
N ARG A 139 -2.29 -10.32 9.12
CA ARG A 139 -2.07 -11.72 8.71
C ARG A 139 -3.29 -12.38 8.08
N ASN A 140 -4.47 -12.12 8.62
CA ASN A 140 -5.73 -12.75 8.22
C ASN A 140 -6.40 -12.04 7.04
N GLY A 141 -5.75 -11.01 6.48
CA GLY A 141 -6.34 -10.16 5.45
C GLY A 141 -7.33 -9.11 5.98
N GLY A 142 -7.40 -8.96 7.31
CA GLY A 142 -8.20 -7.91 7.95
C GLY A 142 -7.56 -6.53 7.79
N ASP A 143 -8.40 -5.51 7.72
CA ASP A 143 -7.98 -4.13 7.49
C ASP A 143 -7.24 -3.55 8.71
N VAL A 144 -6.03 -3.02 8.45
CA VAL A 144 -5.30 -2.18 9.41
C VAL A 144 -5.45 -0.71 9.02
N ALA A 145 -5.23 -0.36 7.75
CA ALA A 145 -5.44 0.98 7.21
C ALA A 145 -5.97 0.91 5.76
N ARG A 146 -6.87 1.82 5.43
CA ARG A 146 -7.58 1.86 4.13
C ARG A 146 -7.20 3.06 3.27
N ALA A 147 -5.89 3.21 3.01
CA ALA A 147 -5.42 4.29 2.13
C ALA A 147 -5.85 4.09 0.67
N ASP A 148 -6.19 2.86 0.27
CA ASP A 148 -6.82 2.52 -1.02
C ASP A 148 -8.19 3.20 -1.25
N LEU A 149 -8.80 3.76 -0.21
CA LEU A 149 -10.05 4.53 -0.28
C LEU A 149 -9.83 6.06 -0.31
N CYS A 150 -8.58 6.51 -0.41
CA CYS A 150 -8.26 7.93 -0.48
C CYS A 150 -8.23 8.41 -1.93
N TYR A 151 -9.10 9.37 -2.26
CA TYR A 151 -9.25 9.95 -3.60
C TYR A 151 -8.98 11.46 -3.63
N GLY A 152 -8.36 11.99 -2.57
CA GLY A 152 -7.91 13.38 -2.46
C GLY A 152 -8.99 14.39 -2.07
N TYR A 153 -10.27 14.00 -2.06
CA TYR A 153 -11.37 14.85 -1.60
C TYR A 153 -11.82 14.54 -0.17
N ASN A 154 -11.53 13.34 0.32
CA ASN A 154 -11.94 12.87 1.63
C ASN A 154 -10.85 13.11 2.67
N THR A 155 -11.24 13.65 3.82
CA THR A 155 -10.45 13.61 5.06
C THR A 155 -10.91 12.49 5.99
N GLY A 156 -12.03 11.85 5.67
CA GLY A 156 -12.59 10.74 6.45
C GLY A 156 -11.66 9.54 6.45
N GLY A 157 -11.55 8.88 7.62
CA GLY A 157 -10.78 7.66 7.77
C GLY A 157 -9.27 7.82 7.62
N GLY A 158 -8.73 9.04 7.72
CA GLY A 158 -7.29 9.34 7.69
C GLY A 158 -6.75 9.87 6.37
N CYS A 159 -7.57 9.89 5.32
CA CYS A 159 -7.17 10.38 4.01
C CYS A 159 -6.76 11.86 4.02
N GLN A 160 -5.86 12.23 3.11
CA GLN A 160 -5.39 13.61 2.95
C GLN A 160 -5.98 14.25 1.69
N THR A 161 -6.17 15.57 1.73
CA THR A 161 -6.61 16.33 0.56
C THR A 161 -5.46 16.62 -0.39
N TRP A 162 -5.71 16.64 -1.69
CA TRP A 162 -4.70 16.93 -2.71
C TRP A 162 -5.04 18.22 -3.46
N GLU A 163 -4.02 19.04 -3.74
CA GLU A 163 -4.21 20.33 -4.40
C GLU A 163 -4.50 20.21 -5.91
N ASP A 164 -4.03 19.13 -6.55
CA ASP A 164 -4.04 18.94 -8.02
C ASP A 164 -5.20 18.05 -8.51
N LEU A 165 -6.42 18.25 -8.00
CA LEU A 165 -7.53 17.39 -8.36
C LEU A 165 -8.24 17.81 -9.66
N PRO A 166 -8.63 16.86 -10.54
CA PRO A 166 -9.33 17.20 -11.78
C PRO A 166 -10.72 17.81 -11.49
N TYR A 167 -11.02 18.95 -12.12
CA TYR A 167 -12.25 19.73 -11.89
C TYR A 167 -13.58 18.97 -12.10
N TYR A 168 -13.55 17.86 -12.84
CA TYR A 168 -14.73 17.04 -13.17
C TYR A 168 -14.90 15.83 -12.23
N ARG A 169 -14.06 15.71 -11.19
CA ARG A 169 -14.21 14.77 -10.09
C ARG A 169 -14.84 15.49 -8.90
N SER A 170 -15.66 14.79 -8.13
CA SER A 170 -16.39 15.36 -7.00
C SER A 170 -16.17 14.56 -5.73
N SER A 171 -16.46 15.16 -4.58
CA SER A 171 -16.47 14.43 -3.30
C SER A 171 -17.42 13.23 -3.38
N GLY A 172 -16.92 12.05 -2.99
CA GLY A 172 -17.65 10.79 -3.06
C GLY A 172 -17.40 9.99 -4.35
N ASP A 173 -16.74 10.58 -5.35
CA ASP A 173 -16.21 9.82 -6.47
C ASP A 173 -15.17 8.81 -5.95
N ALA A 174 -15.27 7.57 -6.41
CA ALA A 174 -14.32 6.50 -6.13
C ALA A 174 -14.36 5.46 -7.25
N PHE A 175 -13.30 4.66 -7.37
CA PHE A 175 -13.35 3.45 -8.17
C PHE A 175 -13.83 2.27 -7.31
N GLU A 176 -14.72 1.46 -7.86
CA GLU A 176 -15.15 0.20 -7.28
C GLU A 176 -14.61 -0.97 -8.10
N MET A 177 -13.87 -1.88 -7.46
CA MET A 177 -13.51 -3.14 -8.09
C MET A 177 -14.74 -4.02 -8.21
N LYS A 178 -15.04 -4.49 -9.43
CA LYS A 178 -16.11 -5.45 -9.68
C LYS A 178 -15.58 -6.65 -10.46
N GLN A 179 -16.05 -7.83 -10.08
CA GLN A 179 -15.85 -9.09 -10.81
C GLN A 179 -17.14 -9.41 -11.56
N GLY A 180 -17.08 -9.61 -12.87
CA GLY A 180 -18.28 -9.85 -13.68
C GLY A 180 -18.08 -9.66 -15.18
N TYR A 181 -19.17 -9.47 -15.89
CA TYR A 181 -19.16 -9.13 -17.31
C TYR A 181 -19.36 -7.63 -17.48
N ALA A 182 -18.40 -6.99 -18.15
CA ALA A 182 -18.46 -5.58 -18.43
C ALA A 182 -19.17 -5.33 -19.78
N ASN A 183 -20.27 -4.59 -19.81
CA ASN A 183 -20.98 -4.21 -21.04
C ASN A 183 -20.24 -3.10 -21.80
N LEU A 184 -18.94 -3.31 -22.07
CA LEU A 184 -18.01 -2.34 -22.64
C LEU A 184 -17.65 -2.69 -24.08
N ASP A 185 -17.62 -1.67 -24.95
CA ASP A 185 -17.44 -1.75 -26.39
C ASP A 185 -15.95 -1.91 -26.65
N LEU A 186 -15.59 -2.88 -27.48
CA LEU A 186 -14.20 -3.22 -27.78
C LEU A 186 -13.51 -2.11 -28.58
N ASP A 187 -14.28 -1.30 -29.32
CA ASP A 187 -13.75 -0.27 -30.21
C ASP A 187 -13.31 1.02 -29.47
N LEU A 188 -13.62 1.15 -28.17
CA LEU A 188 -13.26 2.31 -27.34
C LEU A 188 -12.38 1.94 -26.15
N LYS A 189 -11.42 1.04 -26.37
CA LYS A 189 -10.33 0.76 -25.44
C LYS A 189 -9.09 1.56 -25.81
N ARG A 190 -8.41 2.07 -24.78
CA ARG A 190 -7.04 2.54 -24.92
C ARG A 190 -6.13 1.63 -24.12
N HIS A 191 -5.10 1.10 -24.77
CA HIS A 191 -4.07 0.32 -24.12
C HIS A 191 -2.85 1.19 -23.81
N GLU A 192 -2.19 0.87 -22.71
CA GLU A 192 -0.89 1.39 -22.31
C GLU A 192 -0.01 0.20 -21.96
N GLU A 193 0.97 -0.08 -22.83
CA GLU A 193 1.80 -1.29 -22.78
C GLU A 193 2.99 -1.16 -21.82
N ASN A 194 3.14 -0.01 -21.15
CA ASN A 194 4.22 0.19 -20.20
C ASN A 194 4.11 -0.78 -19.01
N SER A 195 4.94 -1.83 -19.01
CA SER A 195 4.96 -2.85 -17.97
C SER A 195 5.55 -2.37 -16.65
N SER A 196 6.07 -1.14 -16.59
CA SER A 196 6.42 -0.50 -15.31
C SER A 196 5.19 0.10 -14.61
N TYR A 197 4.04 0.19 -15.28
CA TYR A 197 2.81 0.71 -14.68
C TYR A 197 2.08 -0.39 -13.91
N GLY A 198 1.84 -0.14 -12.62
CA GLY A 198 0.99 -0.94 -11.76
C GLY A 198 -0.43 -0.39 -11.66
N ILE A 199 -1.23 -0.93 -10.74
CA ILE A 199 -2.63 -0.53 -10.56
C ILE A 199 -2.80 0.98 -10.31
N ASN A 200 -1.88 1.58 -9.54
CA ASN A 200 -1.94 3.00 -9.17
C ASN A 200 -1.70 3.94 -10.33
N ASP A 201 -0.81 3.56 -11.26
CA ASP A 201 -0.53 4.34 -12.45
C ASP A 201 -1.78 4.35 -13.34
N CYS A 202 -2.38 3.18 -13.54
CA CYS A 202 -3.64 3.05 -14.28
C CYS A 202 -4.76 3.85 -13.58
N GLU A 203 -4.86 3.77 -12.27
CA GLU A 203 -5.84 4.55 -11.51
C GLU A 203 -5.63 6.05 -11.70
N ALA A 204 -4.41 6.56 -11.52
CA ALA A 204 -4.08 7.98 -11.67
C ALA A 204 -4.35 8.49 -13.10
N ILE A 205 -3.99 7.71 -14.12
CA ILE A 205 -4.25 8.05 -15.52
C ILE A 205 -5.76 8.08 -15.79
N CYS A 206 -6.52 7.09 -15.31
CA CYS A 206 -7.97 7.07 -15.49
C CYS A 206 -8.67 8.18 -14.69
N TRP A 207 -8.21 8.45 -13.47
CA TRP A 207 -8.74 9.51 -12.61
C TRP A 207 -8.58 10.89 -13.25
N SER A 208 -7.40 11.14 -13.84
CA SER A 208 -7.03 12.36 -14.57
C SER A 208 -7.49 12.41 -16.04
N THR A 209 -8.23 11.39 -16.52
CA THR A 209 -8.83 11.38 -17.86
C THR A 209 -10.36 11.46 -17.78
N CYS A 210 -10.96 12.56 -18.23
CA CYS A 210 -12.42 12.79 -18.13
C CYS A 210 -13.27 11.72 -18.84
N SER A 211 -12.80 11.19 -19.96
CA SER A 211 -13.48 10.13 -20.72
C SER A 211 -13.31 8.74 -20.11
N CYS A 212 -12.39 8.53 -19.17
CA CYS A 212 -12.14 7.22 -18.58
C CYS A 212 -13.19 6.88 -17.53
N VAL A 213 -13.92 5.79 -17.77
CA VAL A 213 -14.98 5.30 -16.90
C VAL A 213 -14.57 4.05 -16.13
N ALA A 214 -13.58 3.31 -16.62
CA ALA A 214 -13.04 2.14 -15.94
C ALA A 214 -11.63 1.82 -16.42
N PHE A 215 -10.91 1.02 -15.64
CA PHE A 215 -9.61 0.49 -16.05
C PHE A 215 -9.36 -0.91 -15.49
N THR A 216 -8.40 -1.62 -16.09
CA THR A 216 -7.90 -2.91 -15.62
C THR A 216 -6.46 -3.11 -16.10
N HIS A 217 -5.82 -4.19 -15.66
CA HIS A 217 -4.48 -4.56 -16.09
C HIS A 217 -4.48 -5.06 -17.55
N LEU A 218 -3.39 -4.80 -18.26
CA LEU A 218 -3.17 -5.36 -19.59
C LEU A 218 -2.58 -6.78 -19.52
N TYR A 219 -1.63 -7.00 -18.61
CA TYR A 219 -0.88 -8.25 -18.48
C TYR A 219 -1.25 -9.04 -17.22
N ASP A 220 -1.03 -10.36 -17.24
CA ASP A 220 -1.34 -11.28 -16.14
C ASP A 220 -0.53 -11.05 -14.86
N ASN A 221 0.65 -10.43 -15.00
CA ASN A 221 1.49 -10.01 -13.87
C ASN A 221 0.99 -8.70 -13.21
N GLU A 222 -0.21 -8.24 -13.57
CA GLU A 222 -0.84 -7.00 -13.07
C GLU A 222 -0.09 -5.73 -13.44
N THR A 223 0.49 -5.69 -14.64
CA THR A 223 1.13 -4.49 -15.21
C THR A 223 0.51 -4.07 -16.53
N GLY A 224 0.80 -2.84 -16.94
CA GLY A 224 0.18 -2.20 -18.09
C GLY A 224 -1.30 -1.90 -17.85
N CYS A 225 -1.86 -1.00 -18.64
CA CYS A 225 -3.23 -0.51 -18.42
C CYS A 225 -4.12 -0.76 -19.64
N THR A 226 -5.35 -1.15 -19.37
CA THR A 226 -6.45 -1.07 -20.32
C THR A 226 -7.49 -0.10 -19.76
N PHE A 227 -7.75 0.98 -20.49
CA PHE A 227 -8.74 1.99 -20.15
C PHE A 227 -10.00 1.82 -20.98
N PHE A 228 -11.14 2.00 -20.34
CA PHE A 228 -12.45 1.98 -20.97
C PHE A 228 -13.04 3.39 -20.98
N LEU A 229 -13.49 3.82 -22.16
CA LEU A 229 -13.94 5.20 -22.37
C LEU A 229 -15.47 5.31 -22.46
N TRP A 230 -16.01 6.47 -22.10
CA TRP A 230 -17.43 6.82 -22.23
C TRP A 230 -17.86 6.77 -23.71
N ASN A 231 -18.59 5.71 -24.14
CA ASN A 231 -19.65 5.67 -25.17
C ASN A 231 -20.02 4.23 -25.60
N SER A 232 -20.25 3.29 -24.67
CA SER A 232 -20.39 1.86 -25.02
C SER A 232 -21.83 1.32 -24.94
N THR A 233 -22.20 0.44 -25.90
CA THR A 233 -23.52 -0.23 -26.00
C THR A 233 -23.46 -1.77 -26.15
N LYS A 234 -22.29 -2.43 -26.00
CA LYS A 234 -22.13 -3.88 -26.26
C LYS A 234 -21.24 -4.62 -25.24
N GLY A 235 -21.54 -5.92 -25.07
CA GLY A 235 -21.02 -6.80 -24.01
C GLY A 235 -19.62 -7.39 -24.19
N THR A 236 -18.82 -7.44 -23.12
CA THR A 236 -17.50 -8.13 -23.07
C THR A 236 -17.28 -8.85 -21.71
N ARG A 237 -16.48 -9.92 -21.71
CA ARG A 237 -16.00 -10.59 -20.48
C ARG A 237 -14.70 -9.94 -19.99
N ALA A 238 -14.67 -9.40 -18.79
CA ALA A 238 -13.47 -8.79 -18.20
C ALA A 238 -13.44 -9.03 -16.68
N VAL A 239 -12.33 -9.53 -16.14
CA VAL A 239 -12.18 -9.89 -14.72
C VAL A 239 -11.38 -8.80 -14.01
N ASN A 240 -11.75 -8.44 -12.77
CA ASN A 240 -11.09 -7.41 -11.95
C ASN A 240 -11.00 -6.05 -12.65
N VAL A 241 -12.16 -5.45 -12.93
CA VAL A 241 -12.25 -4.12 -13.55
C VAL A 241 -12.69 -3.10 -12.51
N PHE A 242 -12.02 -1.95 -12.47
CA PHE A 242 -12.30 -0.85 -11.56
C PHE A 242 -13.21 0.17 -12.25
N PHE A 243 -14.43 0.32 -11.74
CA PHE A 243 -15.45 1.22 -12.28
C PHE A 243 -15.47 2.54 -11.56
N GLY A 244 -15.34 3.62 -12.32
CA GLY A 244 -15.44 4.96 -11.80
C GLY A 244 -16.88 5.44 -11.68
N PRO A 245 -17.09 6.64 -11.12
CA PRO A 245 -18.41 7.17 -10.79
C PRO A 245 -19.29 7.48 -12.01
N LYS A 246 -18.67 7.67 -13.18
CA LYS A 246 -19.38 7.89 -14.46
C LYS A 246 -19.67 6.59 -15.20
N ALA A 247 -19.42 5.42 -14.61
CA ALA A 247 -19.81 4.17 -15.22
C ALA A 247 -21.34 3.99 -15.14
N ASN A 248 -21.98 3.71 -16.27
CA ASN A 248 -23.40 3.37 -16.30
C ASN A 248 -23.64 2.05 -15.54
N PRO A 249 -24.59 1.97 -14.57
CA PRO A 249 -24.83 0.75 -13.78
C PRO A 249 -25.15 -0.50 -14.62
N GLY A 250 -25.75 -0.33 -15.80
CA GLY A 250 -26.01 -1.41 -16.76
C GLY A 250 -24.76 -1.93 -17.48
N LEU A 251 -23.58 -1.41 -17.14
CA LEU A 251 -22.29 -1.90 -17.64
C LEU A 251 -21.81 -3.14 -16.90
N PHE A 252 -22.47 -3.62 -15.86
CA PHE A 252 -22.00 -4.76 -15.08
C PHE A 252 -23.08 -5.83 -14.89
N PHE A 253 -22.75 -7.07 -15.21
CA PHE A 253 -23.57 -8.25 -14.91
C PHE A 253 -22.75 -9.22 -14.05
N ASN A 254 -23.39 -9.79 -13.01
CA ASN A 254 -22.81 -10.83 -12.17
C ASN A 254 -22.75 -12.19 -12.89
#